data_AF-M1DFB3-F1
#
_entry.id   AF-M1DFB3-F1
#
_cell.length_a   1.000
_cell.length_b   1.000
_cell.length_c   1.000
_cell.angle_alpha   90.00
_cell.angle_beta   90.00
_cell.angle_gamma   90.00
#
_symmetry.space_group_name_H-M   'P 1'
#
loop_
_entity.id
_entity.type
_entity.pdbx_description
1 polymer ?
#
loop_
_entity_poly.entity_id
_entity_poly.type
_entity_poly.pdbx_seq_one_letter_code
_entity_poly.pdbx_strand_id
1 'polypeptide(L)'
;MGPVIPILRFLEISYVVMAMLDVEALEKDNKILRAAMLKKRYANVISYVVMAIRDVETLEKDNKILRATMLKKRYANVIMKSQKQILGKAFDEKKMKKKAALWEKQLQEEKVKLRERDREAARIAIASIKRTVNFGDGLQAERDLMLIIGCYKWIVN
;
A
#
# COMPACT_ATOMS: atom_id res chain seq x y z
N MET A 1 6.10 -54.93 58.47
CA MET A 1 6.00 -54.71 57.01
C MET A 1 5.12 -53.50 56.79
N GLY A 2 5.70 -52.31 56.67
CA GLY A 2 4.97 -51.04 56.58
C GLY A 2 4.73 -50.59 55.13
N PRO A 3 3.60 -49.96 54.81
CA PRO A 3 3.23 -49.61 53.44
C PRO A 3 3.89 -48.29 53.02
N VAL A 4 5.12 -48.34 52.51
CA VAL A 4 5.87 -47.14 52.05
C VAL A 4 5.57 -46.79 50.57
N ILE A 5 4.88 -47.68 49.86
CA ILE A 5 4.63 -47.60 48.40
C ILE A 5 3.57 -46.56 47.96
N PRO A 6 2.53 -46.18 48.73
CA PRO A 6 1.46 -45.31 48.20
C PRO A 6 1.86 -43.83 48.06
N ILE A 7 2.73 -43.31 48.93
CA ILE A 7 3.07 -41.87 48.96
C ILE A 7 3.97 -41.46 47.79
N LEU A 8 4.95 -42.30 47.43
CA LEU A 8 5.85 -42.07 46.30
C LEU A 8 5.11 -42.06 44.96
N ARG A 9 4.16 -42.98 44.75
CA ARG A 9 3.27 -42.95 43.57
C ARG A 9 2.40 -41.69 43.52
N PHE A 10 1.95 -41.20 44.67
CA PHE A 10 1.12 -39.99 44.74
C PHE A 10 1.92 -38.72 44.37
N LEU A 11 3.18 -38.64 44.79
CA LEU A 11 4.08 -37.54 44.44
C LEU A 11 4.46 -37.56 42.95
N GLU A 12 4.72 -38.74 42.37
CA GLU A 12 4.98 -38.87 40.93
C GLU A 12 3.77 -38.46 40.07
N ILE A 13 2.56 -38.90 40.45
CA ILE A 13 1.33 -38.50 39.75
C ILE A 13 1.11 -36.99 39.87
N SER A 14 1.33 -36.39 41.04
CA SER A 14 1.21 -34.94 41.23
C SER A 14 2.19 -34.15 40.36
N TYR A 15 3.42 -34.64 40.20
CA TYR A 15 4.44 -33.96 39.39
C TYR A 15 4.11 -34.04 37.89
N VAL A 16 3.63 -35.21 37.43
CA VAL A 16 3.20 -35.40 36.03
C VAL A 16 1.99 -34.53 35.69
N VAL A 17 1.00 -34.43 36.60
CA VAL A 17 -0.18 -33.57 36.40
C VAL A 17 0.22 -32.09 36.33
N MET A 18 1.13 -31.63 37.18
CA MET A 18 1.65 -30.26 37.12
C MET A 18 2.39 -29.99 35.80
N ALA A 19 3.26 -30.90 35.37
CA ALA A 19 3.99 -30.77 34.11
C ALA A 19 3.05 -30.76 32.88
N MET A 20 1.96 -31.53 32.89
CA MET A 20 0.94 -31.50 31.83
C MET A 20 0.17 -30.17 31.79
N LEU A 21 -0.21 -29.62 32.96
CA LEU A 21 -0.86 -28.31 33.05
C LEU A 21 0.04 -27.18 32.55
N ASP A 22 1.34 -27.23 32.84
CA ASP A 22 2.33 -26.26 32.36
C ASP A 22 2.51 -26.32 30.83
N VAL A 23 2.49 -27.52 30.24
CA VAL A 23 2.52 -27.71 28.78
C VAL A 23 1.26 -27.17 28.10
N GLU A 24 0.07 -27.40 28.68
CA GLU A 24 -1.18 -26.85 28.16
C GLU A 24 -1.23 -25.32 28.24
N ALA A 25 -0.72 -24.74 29.34
CA ALA A 25 -0.61 -23.29 29.50
C ALA A 25 0.32 -22.67 28.43
N LEU A 26 1.49 -23.26 28.20
CA LEU A 26 2.43 -22.86 27.14
C LEU A 26 1.83 -22.95 25.73
N GLU A 27 1.03 -23.98 25.45
CA GLU A 27 0.39 -24.13 24.15
C GLU A 27 -0.70 -23.06 23.92
N LYS A 28 -1.44 -22.70 24.97
CA LYS A 28 -2.46 -21.66 24.95
C LYS A 28 -1.83 -20.27 24.71
N ASP A 29 -0.73 -19.97 25.36
CA ASP A 29 0.02 -18.72 25.19
C ASP A 29 0.61 -18.59 23.78
N ASN A 30 1.12 -19.68 23.21
CA ASN A 30 1.60 -19.72 21.83
C ASN A 30 0.48 -19.45 20.81
N LYS A 31 -0.73 -19.98 21.04
CA LYS A 31 -1.91 -19.70 20.20
C LYS A 31 -2.31 -18.21 20.29
N ILE A 32 -2.25 -17.61 21.48
CA ILE A 32 -2.53 -16.18 21.69
C ILE A 32 -1.49 -15.30 20.95
N LEU A 33 -0.20 -15.62 21.06
CA LEU A 33 0.87 -14.91 20.35
C LEU A 33 0.69 -14.94 18.83
N ARG A 34 0.34 -16.11 18.26
CA ARG A 34 0.05 -16.25 16.83
C ARG A 34 -1.16 -15.42 16.40
N ALA A 35 -2.24 -15.42 17.19
CA ALA A 35 -3.43 -14.62 16.92
C ALA A 35 -3.14 -13.11 16.99
N ALA A 36 -2.32 -12.66 17.94
CA ALA A 36 -1.90 -11.26 18.05
C ALA A 36 -1.03 -10.82 16.86
N MET A 37 -0.10 -11.67 16.42
CA MET A 37 0.70 -11.42 15.21
C MET A 37 -0.16 -11.33 13.95
N LEU A 38 -1.15 -12.22 13.80
CA LEU A 38 -2.10 -12.19 12.69
C LEU A 38 -2.94 -10.91 12.72
N LYS A 39 -3.52 -10.55 13.87
CA LYS A 39 -4.27 -9.30 14.03
C LYS A 39 -3.44 -8.06 13.64
N LYS A 40 -2.17 -8.01 14.06
CA LYS A 40 -1.24 -6.94 13.70
C LYS A 40 -0.98 -6.89 12.19
N ARG A 41 -0.78 -8.05 11.55
CA ARG A 41 -0.63 -8.14 10.09
C ARG A 41 -1.89 -7.66 9.36
N TYR A 42 -3.06 -8.10 9.79
CA TYR A 42 -4.34 -7.65 9.22
C TYR A 42 -4.54 -6.14 9.38
N ALA A 43 -4.24 -5.57 10.55
CA ALA A 43 -4.33 -4.13 10.77
C ALA A 43 -3.42 -3.33 9.83
N ASN A 44 -2.18 -3.80 9.62
CA ASN A 44 -1.26 -3.17 8.67
C ASN A 44 -1.79 -3.23 7.24
N VAL A 45 -2.29 -4.40 6.79
CA VAL A 45 -2.85 -4.56 5.44
C VAL A 45 -4.06 -3.64 5.26
N ILE A 46 -4.97 -3.57 6.23
CA ILE A 46 -6.13 -2.68 6.20
C ILE A 46 -5.68 -1.21 6.11
N SER A 47 -4.68 -0.82 6.88
CA SER A 47 -4.12 0.54 6.81
C SER A 47 -3.59 0.89 5.42
N TYR A 48 -2.82 -0.01 4.79
CA TYR A 48 -2.33 0.17 3.42
C TYR A 48 -3.46 0.29 2.40
N VAL A 49 -4.47 -0.58 2.49
CA VAL A 49 -5.63 -0.56 1.59
C VAL A 49 -6.43 0.73 1.73
N VAL A 50 -6.68 1.19 2.96
CA VAL A 50 -7.40 2.45 3.21
C VAL A 50 -6.64 3.66 2.66
N MET A 51 -5.32 3.70 2.80
CA MET A 51 -4.50 4.76 2.19
C MET A 51 -4.60 4.73 0.67
N ALA A 52 -4.46 3.55 0.05
CA ALA A 52 -4.57 3.39 -1.40
C ALA A 52 -5.93 3.83 -1.95
N ILE A 53 -7.03 3.50 -1.25
CA ILE A 53 -8.39 3.93 -1.64
C ILE A 53 -8.51 5.46 -1.60
N ARG A 54 -8.01 6.10 -0.54
CA ARG A 54 -8.01 7.57 -0.44
C ARG A 54 -7.22 8.21 -1.58
N ASP A 55 -6.05 7.68 -1.90
CA ASP A 55 -5.22 8.18 -2.99
C ASP A 55 -5.97 8.10 -4.33
N VAL A 56 -6.65 6.99 -4.61
CA VAL A 56 -7.48 6.83 -5.82
C VAL A 56 -8.62 7.86 -5.88
N GLU A 57 -9.36 8.08 -4.78
CA GLU A 57 -10.43 9.07 -4.74
C GLU A 57 -9.92 10.50 -4.98
N THR A 58 -8.78 10.87 -4.38
CA THR A 58 -8.19 12.20 -4.61
C THR A 58 -7.76 12.38 -6.06
N LEU A 59 -7.18 11.34 -6.67
CA LEU A 59 -6.75 11.36 -8.07
C LEU A 59 -7.94 11.48 -9.03
N GLU A 60 -9.07 10.84 -8.73
CA GLU A 60 -10.28 10.98 -9.52
C GLU A 60 -10.86 12.41 -9.47
N LYS A 61 -10.89 13.01 -8.27
CA LYS A 61 -11.35 14.40 -8.08
C LYS A 61 -10.48 15.38 -8.88
N ASP A 62 -9.16 15.23 -8.81
CA ASP A 62 -8.24 16.11 -9.52
C ASP A 62 -8.34 15.94 -11.03
N ASN A 63 -8.53 14.71 -11.52
CA ASN A 63 -8.79 14.45 -12.94
C ASN A 63 -10.10 15.11 -13.41
N LYS A 64 -11.16 15.12 -12.59
CA LYS A 64 -12.40 15.85 -12.89
C LYS A 64 -12.14 17.36 -12.99
N ILE A 65 -11.35 17.92 -12.09
CA ILE A 65 -10.96 19.34 -12.09
C ILE A 65 -10.16 19.68 -13.36
N LEU A 66 -9.16 18.86 -13.71
CA LEU A 66 -8.35 19.05 -14.91
C LEU A 66 -9.19 18.98 -16.19
N ARG A 67 -10.13 18.04 -16.29
CA ARG A 67 -11.05 17.95 -17.43
C ARG A 67 -11.93 19.20 -17.54
N ALA A 68 -12.50 19.65 -16.42
CA ALA A 68 -13.35 20.84 -16.39
C ALA A 68 -12.58 22.11 -16.80
N THR A 69 -11.33 22.27 -16.35
CA THR A 69 -10.49 23.42 -16.73
C THR A 69 -10.08 23.37 -18.21
N MET A 70 -9.74 22.18 -18.74
CA MET A 70 -9.49 22.00 -20.17
C MET A 70 -10.71 22.35 -21.02
N LEU A 71 -11.90 21.91 -20.63
CA LEU A 71 -13.16 22.23 -21.30
C LEU A 71 -13.41 23.74 -21.30
N LYS A 72 -13.28 24.41 -20.13
CA LYS A 72 -13.42 25.87 -20.02
C LYS A 72 -12.47 26.62 -20.94
N LYS A 73 -11.21 26.17 -21.06
CA LYS A 73 -10.25 26.76 -22.01
C LYS A 73 -10.68 26.55 -23.45
N ARG A 74 -11.02 25.32 -23.85
CA ARG A 74 -11.42 24.98 -25.23
C ARG A 74 -12.62 25.81 -25.68
N TYR A 75 -13.59 25.97 -24.79
CA TYR A 75 -14.81 26.72 -25.07
C TYR A 75 -14.74 28.21 -24.70
N ALA A 76 -13.60 28.73 -24.24
CA ALA A 76 -13.49 30.11 -23.78
C ALA A 76 -13.91 31.12 -24.85
N ASN A 77 -13.49 30.91 -26.10
CA ASN A 77 -13.88 31.76 -27.23
C ASN A 77 -15.37 31.68 -27.55
N VAL A 78 -15.96 30.48 -27.48
CA VAL A 78 -17.39 30.28 -27.73
C VAL A 78 -18.20 30.99 -26.64
N ILE A 79 -17.86 30.76 -25.37
CA ILE A 79 -18.48 31.43 -24.22
C ILE A 79 -18.37 32.94 -24.36
N MET A 80 -17.21 33.46 -24.77
CA MET A 80 -16.98 34.88 -24.96
C MET A 80 -17.87 35.46 -26.06
N LYS A 81 -17.95 34.80 -27.23
CA LYS A 81 -18.82 35.22 -28.34
C LYS A 81 -20.30 35.18 -27.94
N SER A 82 -20.74 34.11 -27.28
CA SER A 82 -22.12 33.97 -26.81
C SER A 82 -22.49 35.02 -25.77
N GLN A 83 -21.59 35.31 -24.81
CA GLN A 83 -21.83 36.37 -23.83
C GLN A 83 -21.87 37.76 -24.46
N LYS A 84 -21.02 38.03 -25.46
CA LYS A 84 -21.07 39.29 -26.23
C LYS A 84 -22.40 39.44 -26.98
N GLN A 85 -22.93 38.34 -27.52
CA GLN A 85 -24.24 38.33 -28.18
C GLN A 85 -25.40 38.60 -27.21
N ILE A 86 -25.37 38.00 -26.02
CA ILE A 86 -26.44 38.16 -25.01
C ILE A 86 -26.39 39.55 -24.34
N LEU A 87 -25.20 40.02 -23.97
CA LEU A 87 -25.03 41.26 -23.19
C LEU A 87 -24.91 42.51 -24.07
N GLY A 88 -24.58 42.37 -25.36
CA GLY A 88 -24.47 43.48 -26.31
C GLY A 88 -23.55 44.60 -25.80
N LYS A 89 -24.13 45.78 -25.54
CA LYS A 89 -23.41 46.96 -25.05
C LYS A 89 -22.93 46.85 -23.60
N ALA A 90 -23.53 45.99 -22.78
CA ALA A 90 -23.14 45.75 -21.40
C ALA A 90 -21.98 44.73 -21.27
N PHE A 91 -21.45 44.24 -22.39
CA PHE A 91 -20.38 43.24 -22.39
C PHE A 91 -19.02 43.87 -22.06
N ASP A 92 -18.45 43.49 -20.92
CA ASP A 92 -17.09 43.86 -20.53
C ASP A 92 -16.05 42.87 -21.10
N GLU A 93 -15.52 43.21 -22.27
CA GLU A 93 -14.50 42.42 -22.96
C GLU A 93 -13.20 42.32 -22.14
N LYS A 94 -12.82 43.37 -21.41
CA LYS A 94 -11.59 43.40 -20.61
C LYS A 94 -11.69 42.41 -19.45
N LYS A 95 -12.84 42.36 -18.78
CA LYS A 95 -13.11 41.38 -17.71
C LYS A 95 -13.11 39.95 -18.23
N MET A 96 -13.68 39.70 -19.41
CA MET A 96 -13.69 38.35 -19.99
C MET A 96 -12.32 37.88 -20.44
N LYS A 97 -11.50 38.75 -21.04
CA LYS A 97 -10.10 38.42 -21.36
C LYS A 97 -9.29 38.06 -20.10
N LYS A 98 -9.48 38.80 -18.99
CA LYS A 98 -8.86 38.47 -17.70
C LYS A 98 -9.30 37.09 -17.18
N LYS A 99 -10.59 36.77 -17.30
CA LYS A 99 -11.14 35.47 -16.89
C LYS A 99 -10.59 34.31 -17.72
N ALA A 100 -10.45 34.52 -19.03
CA ALA A 100 -9.83 33.54 -19.93
C ALA A 100 -8.34 33.31 -19.59
N ALA A 101 -7.59 34.38 -19.30
CA ALA A 101 -6.20 34.28 -18.85
C ALA A 101 -6.07 33.54 -17.50
N LEU A 102 -7.02 33.75 -16.59
CA LEU A 102 -7.07 33.01 -15.32
C LEU A 102 -7.27 31.50 -15.54
N TRP A 103 -8.19 31.11 -16.45
CA TRP A 103 -8.38 29.70 -16.79
C TRP A 103 -7.13 29.07 -17.41
N GLU A 104 -6.35 29.82 -18.19
CA GLU A 104 -5.08 29.35 -18.71
C GLU A 104 -4.08 29.06 -17.58
N LYS A 105 -3.92 30.00 -16.65
CA LYS A 105 -3.03 29.83 -15.50
C LYS A 105 -3.41 28.60 -14.66
N GLN A 106 -4.70 28.47 -14.32
CA GLN A 106 -5.21 27.32 -13.58
C GLN A 106 -4.91 26.00 -14.30
N LEU A 107 -5.08 25.95 -15.63
CA LEU A 107 -4.78 24.75 -16.39
C LEU A 107 -3.29 24.40 -16.36
N GLN A 108 -2.40 25.39 -16.43
CA GLN A 108 -0.96 25.14 -16.34
C GLN A 108 -0.56 24.62 -14.97
N GLU A 109 -1.08 25.23 -13.90
CA GLU A 109 -0.84 24.78 -12.52
C GLU A 109 -1.30 23.34 -12.31
N GLU A 110 -2.52 22.98 -12.73
CA GLU A 110 -3.03 21.61 -12.61
C GLU A 110 -2.22 20.59 -13.43
N LYS A 111 -1.74 20.98 -14.62
CA LYS A 111 -0.84 20.13 -15.42
C LYS A 111 0.53 19.92 -14.77
N VAL A 112 1.06 20.93 -14.08
CA VAL A 112 2.32 20.79 -13.33
C VAL A 112 2.12 19.85 -12.15
N LYS A 113 1.06 20.05 -11.36
CA LYS A 113 0.71 19.16 -10.23
C LYS A 113 0.55 17.70 -10.65
N LEU A 114 -0.08 17.44 -11.80
CA LEU A 114 -0.22 16.08 -12.31
C LEU A 114 1.14 15.46 -12.64
N ARG A 115 2.01 16.18 -13.35
CA ARG A 115 3.35 15.70 -13.71
C ARG A 115 4.23 15.45 -12.49
N GLU A 116 4.14 16.29 -11.46
CA GLU A 116 4.86 16.10 -10.19
C GLU A 116 4.45 14.79 -9.51
N ARG A 117 3.14 14.52 -9.48
CA ARG A 117 2.59 13.27 -8.92
C ARG A 117 2.98 12.04 -9.71
N ASP A 118 2.91 12.09 -11.04
CA ASP A 118 3.34 10.98 -11.89
C ASP A 118 4.82 10.64 -11.66
N ARG A 119 5.67 11.66 -11.46
CA ARG A 119 7.08 11.48 -11.11
C ARG A 119 7.26 10.83 -9.74
N GLU A 120 6.49 11.25 -8.74
CA GLU A 120 6.58 10.68 -7.39
C GLU A 120 6.07 9.23 -7.37
N ALA A 121 4.97 8.94 -8.06
CA ALA A 121 4.48 7.58 -8.25
C ALA A 121 5.52 6.69 -8.94
N ALA A 122 6.19 7.22 -9.98
CA ALA A 122 7.28 6.50 -10.65
C ALA A 122 8.47 6.25 -9.71
N ARG A 123 8.86 7.21 -8.85
CA ARG A 123 9.91 7.01 -7.85
C ARG A 123 9.55 5.92 -6.85
N ILE A 124 8.32 5.94 -6.33
CA ILE A 124 7.82 4.93 -5.40
C ILE A 124 7.80 3.55 -6.06
N ALA A 125 7.32 3.46 -7.31
CA ALA A 125 7.32 2.21 -8.06
C ALA A 125 8.75 1.68 -8.28
N ILE A 126 9.70 2.53 -8.70
CA ILE A 126 11.10 2.15 -8.87
C ILE A 126 11.71 1.68 -7.55
N ALA A 127 11.46 2.39 -6.45
CA ALA A 127 11.95 2.00 -5.12
C ALA A 127 11.33 0.69 -4.63
N SER A 128 10.04 0.47 -4.92
CA SER A 128 9.34 -0.78 -4.62
C SER A 128 9.93 -1.95 -5.39
N ILE A 129 10.13 -1.80 -6.71
CA ILE A 129 10.77 -2.78 -7.58
C ILE A 129 12.18 -3.09 -7.08
N LYS A 130 12.99 -2.08 -6.73
CA LYS A 130 14.33 -2.30 -6.14
C LYS A 130 14.31 -3.09 -4.83
N ARG A 131 13.25 -2.96 -4.02
CA ARG A 131 13.09 -3.73 -2.78
C ARG A 131 12.57 -5.14 -2.98
N THR A 132 11.78 -5.38 -4.03
CA THR A 132 11.19 -6.70 -4.33
C THR A 132 12.05 -7.54 -5.26
N VAL A 133 12.87 -6.92 -6.10
CA VAL A 133 13.88 -7.61 -6.91
C VAL A 133 15.12 -7.79 -6.03
N ASN A 134 15.10 -8.81 -5.18
CA ASN A 134 16.30 -9.33 -4.56
C ASN A 134 17.02 -10.19 -5.61
N PHE A 135 18.10 -9.67 -6.20
CA PHE A 135 18.97 -10.46 -7.09
C PHE A 135 19.52 -11.74 -6.42
N GLY A 136 19.44 -11.83 -5.08
CA GLY A 136 19.76 -13.02 -4.31
C GLY A 136 18.77 -14.18 -4.45
N ASP A 137 17.50 -13.92 -4.78
CA ASP A 137 16.47 -14.97 -4.85
C ASP A 137 16.66 -15.87 -6.08
N GLY A 138 17.16 -15.30 -7.19
CA GLY A 138 17.54 -16.06 -8.39
C GLY A 138 18.75 -16.98 -8.14
N LEU A 139 19.77 -16.47 -7.44
CA LEU A 139 20.96 -17.25 -7.06
C LEU A 139 20.65 -18.31 -5.99
N GLN A 140 19.72 -18.03 -5.07
CA GLN A 140 19.26 -19.00 -4.08
C GLN A 140 18.42 -20.09 -4.75
N ALA A 141 17.53 -19.73 -5.68
CA ALA A 141 16.76 -20.69 -6.47
C ALA A 141 17.67 -21.56 -7.35
N GLU A 142 18.75 -21.00 -7.92
CA GLU A 142 19.74 -21.75 -8.69
C GLU A 142 20.57 -22.71 -7.80
N ARG A 143 20.96 -22.27 -6.59
CA ARG A 143 21.59 -23.16 -5.59
C ARG A 143 20.67 -24.28 -5.14
N ASP A 144 19.41 -23.97 -4.84
CA ASP A 144 18.41 -24.94 -4.41
C ASP A 144 18.09 -25.92 -5.56
N LEU A 145 18.02 -25.44 -6.80
CA LEU A 145 17.91 -26.29 -8.00
C LEU A 145 19.12 -27.21 -8.16
N MET A 146 20.34 -26.67 -8.06
CA MET A 146 21.60 -27.45 -8.09
C MET A 146 21.66 -28.50 -6.98
N LEU A 147 21.10 -28.17 -5.81
CA LEU A 147 20.91 -29.07 -4.68
C LEU A 147 19.90 -30.18 -4.98
N ILE A 148 18.81 -29.88 -5.69
CA ILE A 148 17.77 -30.85 -6.06
C ILE A 148 18.24 -31.78 -7.20
N ILE A 149 19.01 -31.26 -8.18
CA ILE A 149 19.54 -32.05 -9.30
C ILE A 149 20.84 -32.82 -8.96
N GLY A 150 21.32 -32.74 -7.72
CA GLY A 150 22.46 -33.55 -7.24
C GLY A 150 23.84 -33.15 -7.79
N CYS A 151 24.00 -31.93 -8.32
CA CYS A 151 25.21 -31.51 -9.03
C CYS A 151 26.32 -30.93 -8.13
N TYR A 152 26.64 -31.58 -7.00
CA TYR A 152 27.67 -31.09 -6.07
C TYR A 152 29.11 -31.51 -6.44
N LYS A 153 29.31 -32.28 -7.51
CA LYS A 153 30.59 -32.99 -7.70
C LYS A 153 31.70 -32.22 -8.44
N TRP A 154 31.54 -30.93 -8.74
CA TRP A 154 32.56 -30.18 -9.51
C TRP A 154 32.93 -28.79 -9.00
N ILE A 155 32.58 -28.42 -7.76
CA ILE A 155 33.09 -27.17 -7.15
C ILE A 155 33.70 -27.47 -5.78
N VAL A 156 34.72 -28.32 -5.76
CA VAL A 156 35.78 -28.25 -4.74
C VAL A 156 37.07 -28.68 -5.45
N ASN A 157 37.98 -27.72 -5.63
CA ASN A 157 39.41 -27.98 -5.80
C ASN A 157 39.96 -28.45 -4.44
#